data_AF-A0A0N4VVV7-F1
#
_entry.id   AF-A0A0N4VVV7-F1
#
_cell.length_a   1.000
_cell.length_b   1.000
_cell.length_c   1.000
_cell.angle_alpha   90.00
_cell.angle_beta   90.00
_cell.angle_gamma   90.00
#
_symmetry.space_group_name_H-M   'P 1'
#
loop_
_entity.id
_entity.type
_entity.pdbx_description
1 polymer ?
#
loop_
_entity_poly.entity_id
_entity_poly.type
_entity_poly.pdbx_seq_one_letter_code
_entity_poly.pdbx_strand_id
1 'polypeptide(L)'
;LETEILTEDAICTVTTDELKGCYSCPKGSSAQVLCKSPRNNIQAEVICDSAAFSIPCSTTGIASILRFSLSKARNQLQCSASCGQISTSFEISSILNFTASAQGIAEQWLRGESISHSDSSWPDLGHIVSVFLQWYKTLAAAMVGLAITVGLTYLFLLTCGARILGWILYTTVKAISTVVKLFFMGIKKVMCIRPRMHNKQH
;
A
#
# COMPACT_ATOMS: atom_id res chain seq x y z
N LEU A 1 40.27 47.91 25.70
CA LEU A 1 38.95 47.87 26.36
C LEU A 1 38.64 46.38 26.53
N GLU A 2 39.12 45.78 27.61
CA GLU A 2 38.74 44.42 27.98
C GLU A 2 37.36 44.51 28.62
N THR A 3 36.35 43.93 27.97
CA THR A 3 35.05 43.73 28.59
C THR A 3 35.16 42.51 29.49
N GLU A 4 35.32 42.74 30.78
CA GLU A 4 35.27 41.69 31.80
C GLU A 4 33.79 41.25 31.93
N ILE A 5 33.43 40.16 31.27
CA ILE A 5 32.09 39.57 31.40
C ILE A 5 32.08 38.88 32.76
N LEU A 6 31.45 39.52 33.75
CA LEU A 6 31.28 38.96 35.09
C LEU A 6 30.27 37.80 35.01
N THR A 7 30.79 36.60 34.77
CA THR A 7 29.98 35.37 34.73
C THR A 7 29.71 34.93 36.17
N GLU A 8 28.53 35.27 36.69
CA GLU A 8 28.11 34.80 38.01
C GLU A 8 27.55 33.39 37.91
N ASP A 9 28.25 32.43 38.49
CA ASP A 9 27.88 31.02 38.46
C ASP A 9 26.60 30.76 39.25
N ALA A 10 25.59 30.20 38.60
CA ALA A 10 24.34 29.79 39.23
C ALA A 10 23.91 28.40 38.73
N ILE A 11 23.34 27.60 39.63
CA ILE A 11 22.75 26.32 39.24
C ILE A 11 21.42 26.61 38.52
N CYS A 12 21.37 26.35 37.21
CA CYS A 12 20.13 26.42 36.44
C CYS A 12 19.56 25.02 36.20
N THR A 13 18.26 24.88 36.43
CA THR A 13 17.52 23.65 36.19
C THR A 13 16.59 23.85 35.02
N VAL A 14 16.77 23.03 33.99
CA VAL A 14 15.91 23.01 32.80
C VAL A 14 15.04 21.77 32.86
N THR A 15 13.73 21.96 32.83
CA THR A 15 12.76 20.86 32.68
C THR A 15 12.12 20.96 31.30
N THR A 16 12.01 19.84 30.61
CA THR A 16 11.54 19.81 29.22
C THR A 16 10.19 19.11 29.11
N ASP A 17 9.31 19.67 28.30
CA ASP A 17 8.13 18.97 27.81
C ASP A 17 8.48 18.09 26.61
N GLU A 18 7.52 17.26 26.19
CA GLU A 18 7.67 16.40 25.01
C GLU A 18 7.97 17.21 23.74
N LEU A 19 8.91 16.68 22.94
CA LEU A 19 9.27 17.24 21.64
C LEU A 19 8.12 17.04 20.63
N LYS A 20 7.70 18.14 19.98
CA LYS A 20 6.59 18.14 19.01
C LYS A 20 7.07 18.60 17.64
N GLY A 21 6.54 18.02 16.57
CA GLY A 21 6.80 18.45 15.19
C GLY A 21 7.20 17.29 14.30
N CYS A 22 8.10 17.55 13.36
CA CYS A 22 8.53 16.57 12.36
C CYS A 22 10.05 16.45 12.25
N TYR A 23 10.49 15.27 11.82
CA TYR A 23 11.87 15.02 11.43
C TYR A 23 12.00 15.17 9.91
N SER A 24 13.19 15.57 9.44
CA SER A 24 13.55 15.77 8.02
C SER A 24 12.60 16.71 7.28
N CYS A 25 12.11 17.77 7.94
CA CYS A 25 11.15 18.71 7.39
C CYS A 25 11.61 20.17 7.57
N PRO A 26 11.22 21.11 6.67
CA PRO A 26 11.58 22.53 6.80
C PRO A 26 11.04 23.20 8.07
N LYS A 27 9.91 22.72 8.61
CA LYS A 27 9.34 23.24 9.87
C LYS A 27 10.11 22.78 11.11
N GLY A 28 10.87 21.69 11.01
CA GLY A 28 11.56 21.04 12.11
C GLY A 28 10.63 20.56 13.25
N SER A 29 11.25 20.39 14.40
CA SER A 29 10.60 20.04 15.66
C SER A 29 10.89 21.10 16.72
N SER A 30 10.06 21.17 17.75
CA SER A 30 10.24 22.10 18.85
C SER A 30 9.90 21.48 20.19
N ALA A 31 10.70 21.77 21.22
CA ALA A 31 10.42 21.43 22.60
C ALA A 31 10.15 22.71 23.38
N GLN A 32 9.14 22.67 24.25
CA GLN A 32 8.95 23.69 25.27
C GLN A 32 9.80 23.30 26.48
N VAL A 33 10.61 24.23 26.96
CA VAL A 33 11.48 24.02 28.12
C VAL A 33 11.23 25.12 29.14
N LEU A 34 11.22 24.76 30.41
CA LEU A 34 11.10 25.68 31.53
C LEU A 34 12.45 25.79 32.23
N CYS A 35 13.06 26.96 32.20
CA CYS A 35 14.33 27.22 32.88
C CYS A 35 14.11 27.95 34.20
N LYS A 36 14.62 27.37 35.30
CA LYS A 36 14.63 27.97 36.65
C LYS A 36 16.05 28.24 37.13
N SER A 37 16.23 29.39 37.78
CA SER A 37 17.50 29.82 38.36
C SER A 37 17.27 30.52 39.72
N PRO A 38 18.23 30.48 40.66
CA PRO A 38 18.13 31.18 41.95
C PRO A 38 18.06 32.71 41.83
N ARG A 39 18.48 33.27 40.69
CA ARG A 39 18.43 34.71 40.40
C ARG A 39 17.57 34.96 39.18
N ASN A 40 17.07 36.19 39.05
CA ASN A 40 16.32 36.65 37.88
C ASN A 40 17.25 37.18 36.79
N ASN A 41 16.78 37.14 35.54
CA ASN A 41 17.45 37.69 34.36
C ASN A 41 18.81 37.04 34.02
N ILE A 42 18.96 35.75 34.32
CA ILE A 42 20.12 34.96 33.89
C ILE A 42 19.83 34.40 32.49
N GLN A 43 20.86 34.36 31.63
CA GLN A 43 20.81 33.62 30.37
C GLN A 43 21.53 32.28 30.53
N ALA A 44 20.82 31.18 30.26
CA ALA A 44 21.40 29.85 30.19
C ALA A 44 21.76 29.50 28.74
N GLU A 45 22.87 28.82 28.56
CA GLU A 45 23.23 28.16 27.32
C GLU A 45 22.82 26.68 27.39
N VAL A 46 21.99 26.23 26.46
CA VAL A 46 21.56 24.84 26.34
C VAL A 46 22.20 24.23 25.11
N ILE A 47 23.01 23.20 25.30
CA ILE A 47 23.70 22.47 24.24
C ILE A 47 23.12 21.07 24.19
N CYS A 48 22.58 20.68 23.04
CA CYS A 48 22.02 19.35 22.78
C CYS A 48 22.66 18.77 21.52
N ASP A 49 23.45 17.71 21.64
CA ASP A 49 24.25 17.12 20.56
C ASP A 49 24.99 18.17 19.70
N SER A 50 24.43 18.57 18.56
CA SER A 50 25.01 19.56 17.62
C SER A 50 24.29 20.92 17.60
N ALA A 51 23.28 21.13 18.44
CA ALA A 51 22.50 22.36 18.52
C ALA A 51 22.74 23.11 19.83
N ALA A 52 22.90 24.42 19.75
CA ALA A 52 23.07 25.30 20.91
C ALA A 52 21.99 26.39 20.92
N PHE A 53 21.48 26.71 22.11
CA PHE A 53 20.41 27.68 22.32
C PHE A 53 20.73 28.55 23.53
N SER A 54 20.33 29.82 23.47
CA SER A 54 20.36 30.70 24.64
C SER A 54 18.94 30.96 25.11
N ILE A 55 18.64 30.67 26.39
CA ILE A 55 17.32 30.83 26.98
C ILE A 55 17.36 31.65 28.27
N PRO A 56 16.36 32.51 28.51
CA PRO A 56 16.24 33.25 29.77
C PRO A 56 15.75 32.36 30.92
N CYS A 57 16.25 32.61 32.12
CA CYS A 57 15.89 31.92 33.35
C CYS A 57 15.51 32.90 34.47
N SER A 58 14.60 32.48 35.35
CA SER A 58 14.17 33.25 36.51
C SER A 58 13.90 32.36 37.72
N THR A 59 13.68 32.97 38.88
CA THR A 59 13.29 32.27 40.11
C THR A 59 11.93 31.58 39.99
N THR A 60 11.00 32.15 39.24
CA THR A 60 9.67 31.56 38.97
C THR A 60 9.72 30.50 37.87
N GLY A 61 10.72 30.58 36.99
CA GLY A 61 10.84 29.79 35.78
C GLY A 61 10.28 30.51 34.56
N ILE A 62 10.99 30.46 33.43
CA ILE A 62 10.55 31.02 32.15
C ILE A 62 10.45 29.90 31.11
N ALA A 63 9.33 29.86 30.40
CA ALA A 63 9.12 28.91 29.31
C ALA A 63 9.75 29.45 28.01
N SER A 64 10.61 28.65 27.39
CA SER A 64 11.26 28.93 26.11
C SER A 64 10.99 27.80 25.12
N ILE A 65 11.01 28.11 23.83
CA ILE A 65 10.79 27.13 22.77
C ILE A 65 12.11 26.88 22.04
N LEU A 66 12.64 25.68 22.19
CA LEU A 66 13.82 25.21 21.47
C LEU A 66 13.39 24.60 20.14
N ARG A 67 14.04 24.96 19.04
CA ARG A 67 13.73 24.44 17.70
C ARG A 67 14.86 23.59 17.16
N PHE A 68 14.55 22.37 16.77
CA PHE A 68 15.52 21.37 16.33
C PHE A 68 15.22 20.91 14.90
N SER A 69 16.28 20.73 14.12
CA SER A 69 16.22 20.08 12.81
C SER A 69 16.75 18.66 12.94
N LEU A 70 15.87 17.72 13.26
CA LEU A 70 16.23 16.32 13.49
C LEU A 70 16.01 15.49 12.23
N SER A 71 16.86 14.51 11.99
CA SER A 71 16.78 13.62 10.82
C SER A 71 16.11 12.27 11.11
N LYS A 72 15.92 11.92 12.39
CA LYS A 72 15.37 10.62 12.82
C LYS A 72 14.03 10.79 13.53
N ALA A 73 13.20 9.74 13.49
CA ALA A 73 11.91 9.73 14.19
C ALA A 73 12.05 9.52 15.70
N ARG A 74 12.89 8.57 16.12
CA ARG A 74 13.17 8.30 17.53
C ARG A 74 14.47 9.00 17.92
N ASN A 75 14.37 10.01 18.77
CA ASN A 75 15.53 10.76 19.24
C ASN A 75 15.62 10.69 20.75
N GLN A 76 16.85 10.48 21.21
CA GLN A 76 17.26 10.56 22.59
C GLN A 76 18.37 11.60 22.63
N LEU A 77 18.00 12.85 22.87
CA LEU A 77 18.93 13.98 22.86
C LEU A 77 19.51 14.13 24.27
N GLN A 78 20.83 14.06 24.39
CA GLN A 78 21.52 14.43 25.62
C GLN A 78 21.82 15.92 25.58
N CYS A 79 21.29 16.64 26.55
CA CYS A 79 21.42 18.08 26.64
C CYS A 79 22.16 18.49 27.92
N SER A 80 22.91 19.57 27.86
CA SER A 80 23.49 20.26 29.01
C SER A 80 23.03 21.71 29.03
N ALA A 81 22.60 22.19 30.19
CA ALA A 81 22.29 23.60 30.43
C ALA A 81 23.36 24.21 31.32
N SER A 82 23.98 25.31 30.87
CA SER A 82 25.00 26.04 31.63
C SER A 82 24.53 27.46 31.93
N CYS A 83 24.71 27.89 33.19
CA CYS A 83 24.54 29.26 33.65
C CYS A 83 25.86 29.75 34.23
N GLY A 84 26.83 29.98 33.34
CA GLY A 84 28.20 30.28 33.67
C GLY A 84 29.11 29.05 33.60
N GLN A 85 29.80 28.74 34.69
CA GLN A 85 30.71 27.58 34.80
C GLN A 85 30.00 26.29 35.24
N ILE A 86 28.76 26.39 35.73
CA ILE A 86 28.01 25.23 36.25
C ILE A 86 27.05 24.71 35.17
N SER A 87 27.29 23.48 34.73
CA SER A 87 26.44 22.77 33.77
C SER A 87 25.60 21.66 34.41
N THR A 88 24.31 21.60 34.08
CA THR A 88 23.39 20.52 34.46
C THR A 88 22.99 19.70 33.23
N SER A 89 23.11 18.37 33.31
CA SER A 89 22.72 17.47 32.20
C SER A 89 21.28 17.00 32.34
N PHE A 90 20.55 16.95 31.23
CA PHE A 90 19.21 16.40 31.14
C PHE A 90 19.00 15.70 29.79
N GLU A 91 17.96 14.88 29.69
CA GLU A 91 17.68 14.09 28.49
C GLU A 91 16.30 14.42 27.93
N ILE A 92 16.22 14.62 26.61
CA ILE A 92 14.95 14.78 25.89
C ILE A 92 14.74 13.52 25.03
N SER A 93 13.78 12.69 25.43
CA SER A 93 13.39 11.48 24.71
C SER A 93 11.99 11.64 24.11
N SER A 94 11.85 11.45 22.79
CA SER A 94 10.55 11.54 22.10
C SER A 94 10.52 10.75 20.77
N ILE A 95 9.30 10.50 20.28
CA ILE A 95 9.01 9.90 18.98
C ILE A 95 8.28 10.93 18.12
N LEU A 96 8.95 11.42 17.07
CA LEU A 96 8.42 12.39 16.13
C LEU A 96 7.67 11.71 14.97
N ASN A 97 6.59 12.36 14.52
CA ASN A 97 5.82 11.92 13.37
C ASN A 97 6.49 12.34 12.05
N PHE A 98 6.51 11.44 11.07
CA PHE A 98 6.95 11.75 9.71
C PHE A 98 5.90 12.58 8.98
N THR A 99 6.31 13.68 8.35
CA THR A 99 5.37 14.60 7.66
C THR A 99 5.68 14.81 6.19
N ALA A 100 6.40 13.89 5.53
CA ALA A 100 6.44 13.95 4.07
C ALA A 100 5.01 13.76 3.56
N SER A 101 4.38 14.87 3.19
CA SER A 101 3.05 14.85 2.63
C SER A 101 3.15 14.07 1.32
N ALA A 102 2.19 13.19 1.06
CA ALA A 102 2.11 12.48 -0.21
C ALA A 102 2.12 13.46 -1.40
N GLN A 103 1.61 14.68 -1.19
CA GLN A 103 1.68 15.79 -2.13
C GLN A 103 3.12 16.27 -2.39
N GLY A 104 3.96 16.44 -1.36
CA GLY A 104 5.35 16.84 -1.54
C GLY A 104 6.17 15.80 -2.30
N ILE A 105 5.94 14.51 -2.00
CA ILE A 105 6.60 13.40 -2.71
C ILE A 105 6.12 13.33 -4.17
N ALA A 106 4.82 13.51 -4.41
CA ALA A 106 4.26 13.50 -5.76
C ALA A 106 4.77 14.69 -6.61
N GLU A 107 4.84 15.89 -6.04
CA GLU A 107 5.37 17.07 -6.74
C GLU A 107 6.86 16.93 -7.05
N GLN A 108 7.64 16.34 -6.14
CA GLN A 108 9.08 16.12 -6.34
C GLN A 108 9.36 15.02 -7.38
N TRP A 109 8.51 13.99 -7.44
CA TRP A 109 8.55 12.96 -8.49
C TRP A 109 8.17 13.52 -9.86
N LEU A 110 7.15 14.39 -9.92
CA LEU A 110 6.72 15.06 -11.17
C LEU A 110 7.79 16.02 -11.73
N ARG A 111 8.69 16.53 -10.89
CA ARG A 111 9.80 17.41 -11.28
C ARG A 111 11.06 16.67 -11.75
N GLY A 112 11.06 15.33 -11.71
CA GLY A 112 12.17 14.52 -12.24
C GLY A 112 13.45 14.60 -11.42
N GLU A 113 13.38 15.06 -10.17
CA GLU A 113 14.54 15.16 -9.29
C GLU A 113 14.81 13.78 -8.67
N SER A 114 16.03 13.26 -8.83
CA SER A 114 16.41 11.94 -8.34
C SER A 114 16.28 11.91 -6.82
N ILE A 115 15.41 11.04 -6.32
CA ILE A 115 15.21 10.80 -4.89
C ILE A 115 16.52 10.22 -4.34
N SER A 116 17.37 11.09 -3.81
CA SER A 116 18.65 10.68 -3.23
C SER A 116 18.35 9.91 -1.95
N HIS A 117 18.75 8.64 -1.98
CA HIS A 117 18.50 7.63 -0.97
C HIS A 117 19.11 8.02 0.38
N SER A 118 18.28 8.24 1.40
CA SER A 118 18.63 7.93 2.79
C SER A 118 17.35 7.87 3.63
N ASP A 119 17.21 6.74 4.32
CA ASP A 119 16.16 6.39 5.27
C ASP A 119 14.84 5.91 4.67
N SER A 120 14.95 4.71 4.11
CA SER A 120 13.93 3.69 3.98
C SER A 120 13.26 3.35 5.33
N SER A 121 12.54 4.28 5.94
CA SER A 121 11.46 3.96 6.88
C SER A 121 10.13 4.11 6.14
N TRP A 122 9.89 3.16 5.22
CA TRP A 122 8.56 2.99 4.68
C TRP A 122 7.60 2.71 5.85
N PRO A 123 6.43 3.37 5.91
CA PRO A 123 5.40 3.00 6.87
C PRO A 123 5.11 1.51 6.70
N ASP A 124 4.99 0.76 7.81
CA ASP A 124 4.92 -0.70 7.87
C ASP A 124 4.02 -1.31 6.79
N LEU A 125 4.65 -1.58 5.64
CA LEU A 125 4.03 -2.26 4.51
C LEU A 125 3.98 -3.76 4.76
N GLY A 126 4.61 -4.29 5.82
CA GLY A 126 4.59 -5.73 6.11
C GLY A 126 3.16 -6.22 6.33
N HIS A 127 2.35 -5.45 7.06
CA HIS A 127 0.95 -5.78 7.30
C HIS A 127 0.04 -5.44 6.10
N ILE A 128 0.35 -4.41 5.32
CA ILE A 128 -0.44 -4.06 4.14
C ILE A 128 -0.17 -5.09 3.03
N VAL A 129 1.08 -5.46 2.78
CA VAL A 129 1.48 -6.44 1.76
C VAL A 129 0.99 -7.84 2.08
N SER A 130 0.87 -8.24 3.35
CA SER A 130 0.32 -9.57 3.70
C SER A 130 -1.18 -9.67 3.34
N VAL A 131 -1.97 -8.65 3.67
CA VAL A 131 -3.38 -8.56 3.26
C VAL A 131 -3.46 -8.44 1.73
N PHE A 132 -2.55 -7.66 1.14
CA PHE A 132 -2.45 -7.46 -0.31
C PHE A 132 -1.81 -8.63 -1.10
N LEU A 133 -1.29 -9.66 -0.45
CA LEU A 133 -0.85 -10.90 -1.11
C LEU A 133 -1.88 -12.00 -0.90
N GLN A 134 -2.60 -11.96 0.22
CA GLN A 134 -3.65 -12.91 0.53
C GLN A 134 -4.87 -12.76 -0.40
N TRP A 135 -5.34 -11.53 -0.63
CA TRP A 135 -6.41 -11.24 -1.61
C TRP A 135 -5.98 -11.50 -3.08
N TYR A 136 -4.68 -11.42 -3.39
CA TYR A 136 -4.15 -11.66 -4.74
C TYR A 136 -4.13 -13.16 -5.04
N LYS A 137 -3.77 -13.99 -4.05
CA LYS A 137 -3.85 -15.45 -4.15
C LYS A 137 -5.28 -15.92 -4.40
N THR A 138 -6.27 -15.35 -3.70
CA THR A 138 -7.68 -15.72 -3.90
C THR A 138 -8.21 -15.24 -5.25
N LEU A 139 -7.83 -14.03 -5.70
CA LEU A 139 -8.19 -13.52 -7.02
C LEU A 139 -7.58 -14.34 -8.16
N ALA A 140 -6.30 -14.68 -8.06
CA ALA A 140 -5.62 -15.54 -9.02
C ALA A 140 -6.25 -16.94 -9.09
N ALA A 141 -6.57 -17.54 -7.93
CA ALA A 141 -7.27 -18.82 -7.88
C ALA A 141 -8.66 -18.77 -8.52
N ALA A 142 -9.41 -17.68 -8.29
CA ALA A 142 -10.72 -17.48 -8.92
C ALA A 142 -10.63 -17.33 -10.45
N MET A 143 -9.64 -16.57 -10.94
CA MET A 143 -9.39 -16.42 -12.38
C MET A 143 -9.04 -17.75 -13.05
N VAL A 144 -8.17 -18.56 -12.42
CA VAL A 144 -7.82 -19.89 -12.92
C VAL A 144 -9.03 -20.82 -12.89
N GLY A 145 -9.81 -20.80 -11.80
CA GLY A 145 -11.04 -21.58 -11.69
C GLY A 145 -12.04 -21.25 -12.81
N LEU A 146 -12.24 -19.97 -13.10
CA LEU A 146 -13.13 -19.52 -14.17
C LEU A 146 -12.62 -19.94 -15.56
N ALA A 147 -11.32 -19.85 -15.82
CA ALA A 147 -10.74 -20.31 -17.07
C ALA A 147 -10.93 -21.83 -17.27
N ILE A 148 -10.75 -22.62 -16.21
CA ILE A 148 -10.96 -24.08 -16.25
C ILE A 148 -12.42 -24.42 -16.47
N THR A 149 -13.36 -23.78 -15.75
CA THR A 149 -14.79 -24.08 -15.92
C THR A 149 -15.25 -23.74 -17.33
N VAL A 150 -14.89 -22.58 -17.85
CA VAL A 150 -15.18 -22.18 -19.24
C VAL A 150 -14.58 -23.19 -20.22
N GLY A 151 -13.30 -23.56 -20.05
CA GLY A 151 -12.63 -24.55 -20.90
C GLY A 151 -13.33 -25.92 -20.90
N LEU A 152 -13.69 -26.42 -19.72
CA LEU A 152 -14.44 -27.68 -19.58
C LEU A 152 -15.82 -27.58 -20.24
N THR A 153 -16.56 -26.48 -20.04
CA THR A 153 -17.87 -26.27 -20.68
C THR A 153 -17.74 -26.31 -22.20
N TYR A 154 -16.74 -25.65 -22.79
CA TYR A 154 -16.50 -25.71 -24.23
C TYR A 154 -16.15 -27.12 -24.71
N LEU A 155 -15.28 -27.84 -24.00
CA LEU A 155 -14.92 -29.22 -24.36
C LEU A 155 -16.12 -30.17 -24.30
N PHE A 156 -16.97 -30.06 -23.27
CA PHE A 156 -18.18 -30.86 -23.13
C PHE A 156 -19.21 -30.52 -24.22
N LEU A 157 -19.42 -29.24 -24.54
CA LEU A 157 -20.33 -28.84 -25.61
C LEU A 157 -19.86 -29.35 -26.98
N LEU A 158 -18.56 -29.29 -27.27
CA LEU A 158 -18.01 -29.80 -28.53
C LEU A 158 -18.12 -31.32 -28.63
N THR A 159 -17.75 -32.05 -27.58
CA THR A 159 -17.74 -33.53 -27.61
C THR A 159 -19.14 -34.12 -27.54
N CYS A 160 -19.97 -33.68 -26.58
CA CYS A 160 -21.35 -34.15 -26.45
C CYS A 160 -22.23 -33.60 -27.57
N GLY A 161 -22.07 -32.34 -27.95
CA GLY A 161 -22.80 -31.72 -29.05
C GLY A 161 -22.54 -32.43 -30.37
N ALA A 162 -21.28 -32.68 -30.75
CA ALA A 162 -20.96 -33.41 -31.97
C ALA A 162 -21.49 -34.85 -31.96
N ARG A 163 -21.44 -35.55 -30.83
CA ARG A 163 -21.98 -36.91 -30.70
C ARG A 163 -23.51 -36.93 -30.85
N ILE A 164 -24.22 -36.01 -30.21
CA ILE A 164 -25.68 -35.91 -30.30
C ILE A 164 -26.11 -35.54 -31.72
N LEU A 165 -25.45 -34.54 -32.34
CA LEU A 165 -25.73 -34.12 -33.71
C LEU A 165 -25.46 -35.27 -34.70
N GLY A 166 -24.37 -36.01 -34.52
CA GLY A 166 -24.05 -37.20 -35.29
C GLY A 166 -25.11 -38.31 -35.13
N TRP A 167 -25.60 -38.54 -33.91
CA TRP A 167 -26.67 -39.50 -33.65
C TRP A 167 -27.99 -39.11 -34.33
N ILE A 168 -28.36 -37.82 -34.29
CA ILE A 168 -29.55 -37.29 -34.95
C ILE A 168 -29.43 -37.39 -36.48
N LEU A 169 -28.27 -37.02 -37.05
CA LEU A 169 -28.02 -37.18 -38.48
C LEU A 169 -28.07 -38.65 -38.91
N TYR A 170 -27.50 -39.56 -38.11
CA TYR A 170 -27.54 -40.98 -38.39
C TYR A 170 -28.97 -41.55 -38.36
N THR A 171 -29.77 -41.19 -37.35
CA THR A 171 -31.16 -41.68 -37.23
C THR A 171 -32.05 -41.12 -38.35
N THR A 172 -31.89 -39.85 -38.73
CA THR A 172 -32.62 -39.24 -39.84
C THR A 172 -32.27 -39.88 -41.18
N VAL A 173 -30.99 -40.08 -41.49
CA VAL A 173 -30.55 -40.78 -42.72
C VAL A 173 -31.08 -42.22 -42.75
N LYS A 174 -31.05 -42.94 -41.62
CA LYS A 174 -31.57 -44.31 -41.53
C LYS A 174 -33.09 -44.36 -41.72
N ALA A 175 -33.83 -43.40 -41.15
CA ALA A 175 -35.28 -43.29 -41.36
C ALA A 175 -35.61 -43.03 -42.83
N ILE A 176 -34.94 -42.07 -43.47
CA ILE A 176 -35.10 -41.76 -44.90
C ILE A 176 -34.78 -43.00 -45.76
N SER A 177 -33.66 -43.67 -45.49
CA SER A 177 -33.27 -44.90 -46.20
C SER A 177 -34.34 -46.00 -46.07
N THR A 178 -34.95 -46.14 -44.89
CA THR A 178 -36.00 -47.13 -44.64
C THR A 178 -37.29 -46.78 -45.40
N VAL A 179 -37.69 -45.51 -45.40
CA VAL A 179 -38.86 -45.03 -46.17
C VAL A 179 -38.64 -45.22 -47.67
N VAL A 180 -37.46 -44.87 -48.19
CA VAL A 180 -37.11 -45.07 -49.61
C VAL A 180 -37.14 -46.56 -49.98
N LYS A 181 -36.59 -47.45 -49.14
CA LYS A 181 -36.66 -48.90 -49.36
C LYS A 181 -38.09 -49.42 -49.39
N LEU A 182 -38.94 -48.98 -48.46
CA LEU A 182 -40.36 -49.36 -48.42
C LEU A 182 -41.11 -48.86 -49.66
N PHE A 183 -40.84 -47.62 -50.10
CA PHE A 183 -41.43 -47.06 -51.31
C PHE A 183 -41.03 -47.85 -52.57
N PHE A 184 -39.73 -48.15 -52.76
CA PHE A 184 -39.28 -48.98 -53.87
C PHE A 184 -39.82 -50.41 -53.83
N MET A 185 -39.92 -51.03 -52.64
CA MET A 185 -40.56 -52.35 -52.48
C MET A 185 -42.06 -52.31 -52.82
N GLY A 186 -42.76 -51.23 -52.47
CA GLY A 186 -44.15 -50.98 -52.84
C GLY A 186 -44.31 -50.86 -54.36
N ILE A 187 -43.48 -50.05 -55.02
CA ILE A 187 -43.47 -49.93 -56.48
C ILE A 187 -43.21 -51.28 -57.16
N LYS A 188 -42.23 -52.06 -56.66
CA LYS A 188 -41.91 -53.38 -57.22
C LYS A 188 -43.09 -54.35 -57.09
N LYS A 189 -43.81 -54.34 -55.97
CA LYS A 189 -45.05 -55.13 -55.79
C LYS A 189 -46.17 -54.67 -56.73
N VAL A 190 -46.37 -53.36 -56.91
CA VAL A 190 -47.39 -52.82 -57.82
C VAL A 190 -47.08 -53.16 -59.28
N MET A 191 -45.81 -53.10 -59.71
CA MET A 191 -45.41 -53.54 -61.06
C MET A 191 -45.58 -55.05 -61.28
N CYS A 192 -45.38 -55.89 -60.26
CA CYS A 192 -45.62 -57.33 -60.38
C CYS A 192 -47.11 -57.72 -60.36
N ILE A 193 -47.99 -56.89 -59.77
CA ILE A 193 -49.45 -57.12 -59.74
C ILE A 193 -50.14 -56.54 -60.99
N ARG A 194 -49.42 -56.35 -62.11
CA ARG A 194 -50.04 -56.09 -63.41
C ARG A 194 -50.00 -57.32 -64.34
N PRO A 195 -50.77 -58.41 -64.06
CA PRO A 195 -51.07 -59.38 -65.08
C PRO A 195 -52.21 -58.87 -65.97
N ARG A 196 -51.87 -58.64 -67.24
CA ARG A 196 -52.58 -59.19 -68.41
C ARG A 196 -54.11 -59.17 -68.34
N MET A 197 -54.73 -58.10 -68.81
CA MET A 197 -56.13 -58.12 -69.26
C MET A 197 -56.33 -57.22 -70.48
N HIS A 198 -57.04 -57.79 -71.45
CA HIS A 198 -57.59 -57.23 -72.70
C HIS A 198 -56.64 -57.06 -73.91
N ASN A 199 -56.71 -57.99 -74.86
CA ASN A 199 -57.65 -57.79 -75.98
C ASN A 199 -57.97 -59.11 -76.73
N LYS A 200 -59.23 -59.55 -76.68
CA LYS A 200 -59.91 -60.31 -77.72
C LYS A 200 -60.88 -59.33 -78.38
N GLN A 201 -60.79 -59.15 -79.69
CA GLN A 201 -61.94 -58.88 -80.59
C GLN A 201 -61.45 -58.76 -82.05
N HIS A 202 -61.51 -59.88 -82.77
CA HIS A 202 -62.15 -60.14 -84.07
C HIS A 202 -61.49 -61.30 -84.79
#